data_AF-A0A1E3GSS5-F1
#
_entry.id   AF-A0A1E3GSS5-F1
#
_cell.length_a   1.000
_cell.length_b   1.000
_cell.length_c   1.000
_cell.angle_alpha   90.00
_cell.angle_beta   90.00
_cell.angle_gamma   90.00
#
_symmetry.space_group_name_H-M   'P 1'
#
loop_
_entity.id
_entity.type
_entity.pdbx_description
1 polymer ?
#
loop_
_entity_poly.entity_id
_entity_poly.type
_entity_poly.pdbx_seq_one_letter_code
_entity_poly.pdbx_strand_id
1 'polypeptide(L)'
;MKDKQALILHPLIYLGEKEVRDILFFDSMLTPKIITLVYWLLLVAVVVSGIGMMFSGGFGSFLMGIFTMLAGAVGARIWCELLIVLFKINENMKKVADK
;
A
#
# COMPACT_ATOMS: atom_id res chain seq x y z
N MET A 1 -13.75 22.55 44.21
CA MET A 1 -13.98 21.25 43.51
C MET A 1 -13.89 21.33 41.98
N LYS A 2 -14.14 22.49 41.33
CA LYS A 2 -14.06 22.62 39.85
C LYS A 2 -12.63 22.68 39.28
N ASP A 3 -11.65 23.11 40.08
CA ASP A 3 -10.25 23.26 39.65
C ASP A 3 -9.52 21.94 39.31
N LYS A 4 -9.84 20.85 40.03
CA LYS A 4 -9.19 19.56 39.78
C LYS A 4 -9.63 18.89 38.48
N GLN A 5 -10.81 19.20 37.95
CA GLN A 5 -11.28 18.58 36.70
C GLN A 5 -10.54 19.12 35.46
N ALA A 6 -10.15 20.41 35.46
CA ALA A 6 -9.39 21.00 34.36
C ALA A 6 -7.95 20.47 34.28
N LEU A 7 -7.34 20.16 35.42
CA LEU A 7 -5.96 19.66 35.50
C LEU A 7 -5.82 18.20 35.00
N ILE A 8 -6.90 17.41 35.07
CA ILE A 8 -6.92 16.01 34.60
C ILE A 8 -7.35 15.94 33.12
N LEU A 9 -8.14 16.91 32.62
CA LEU A 9 -8.61 16.92 31.24
C LEU A 9 -7.50 17.28 30.23
N HIS A 10 -6.58 18.17 30.61
CA HIS A 10 -5.45 18.57 29.78
C HIS A 10 -4.55 17.37 29.36
N PRO A 11 -4.03 16.54 30.28
CA PRO A 11 -3.19 15.40 29.90
C PRO A 11 -3.96 14.27 29.19
N LEU A 12 -5.27 14.12 29.42
CA LEU A 12 -6.08 13.11 28.72
C LEU A 12 -6.31 13.44 27.24
N ILE A 13 -6.43 14.73 26.89
CA ILE A 13 -6.48 15.18 25.50
C ILE A 13 -5.14 14.94 24.79
N TYR A 14 -4.00 15.14 25.48
CA TYR A 14 -2.66 14.83 24.94
C TYR A 14 -2.37 13.33 24.80
N LEU A 15 -3.03 12.47 25.59
CA LEU A 15 -2.88 11.01 25.47
C LEU A 15 -3.65 10.44 24.27
N GLY A 16 -4.84 10.97 23.97
CA GLY A 16 -5.65 10.54 22.82
C GLY A 16 -5.05 10.91 21.46
N GLU A 17 -4.43 12.09 21.35
CA GLU A 17 -3.73 12.55 20.13
C GLU A 17 -2.41 11.78 19.87
N LYS A 18 -1.76 11.26 20.91
CA LYS A 18 -0.49 10.52 20.75
C LYS A 18 -0.69 9.12 20.19
N GLU A 19 -1.82 8.47 20.47
CA GLU A 19 -2.10 7.10 20.01
C GLU A 19 -2.24 7.03 18.48
N VAL A 20 -2.87 8.02 17.86
CA VAL A 20 -3.01 8.12 16.38
C VAL A 20 -1.69 8.45 15.66
N ARG A 21 -0.75 9.10 16.34
CA ARG A 21 0.59 9.39 15.78
C ARG A 21 1.45 8.14 15.66
N ASP A 22 1.34 7.20 16.59
CA ASP A 22 2.11 5.94 16.54
C ASP A 22 1.59 4.95 15.48
N ILE A 23 0.31 5.05 15.09
CA ILE A 23 -0.21 4.31 13.93
C ILE A 23 0.43 4.83 12.61
N LEU A 24 0.90 6.09 12.60
CA LEU A 24 1.59 6.72 11.47
C LEU A 24 3.12 6.58 11.52
N PHE A 25 3.72 6.26 12.68
CA PHE A 25 5.16 5.90 12.77
C PHE A 25 5.49 4.56 12.10
N PHE A 26 4.46 3.86 11.65
CA PHE A 26 4.60 2.68 10.83
C PHE A 26 4.83 2.97 9.34
N ASP A 27 4.58 4.16 8.79
CA ASP A 27 4.64 4.39 7.33
C ASP A 27 6.03 4.09 6.71
N SER A 28 7.10 4.52 7.39
CA SER A 28 8.49 4.34 6.91
C SER A 28 8.93 2.86 6.87
N MET A 29 8.16 1.94 7.46
CA MET A 29 8.47 0.50 7.46
C MET A 29 7.30 -0.39 6.99
N LEU A 30 6.04 0.05 7.09
CA LEU A 30 4.83 -0.66 6.62
C LEU A 30 4.56 -0.37 5.17
N THR A 31 4.55 0.88 4.72
CA THR A 31 4.18 1.21 3.34
C THR A 31 5.06 0.46 2.32
N PRO A 32 6.40 0.39 2.47
CA PRO A 32 7.20 -0.47 1.60
C PRO A 32 6.95 -1.99 1.79
N LYS A 33 6.65 -2.48 3.01
CA LYS A 33 6.36 -3.91 3.28
C LYS A 33 4.97 -4.35 2.80
N ILE A 34 3.95 -3.51 2.90
CA ILE A 34 2.59 -3.75 2.42
C ILE A 34 2.59 -3.81 0.89
N ILE A 35 3.27 -2.85 0.24
CA ILE A 35 3.30 -2.81 -1.23
C ILE A 35 4.05 -4.02 -1.80
N THR A 36 5.13 -4.46 -1.16
CA THR A 36 5.84 -5.69 -1.58
C THR A 36 4.98 -6.95 -1.41
N LEU A 37 4.13 -7.02 -0.37
CA LEU A 37 3.17 -8.11 -0.17
C LEU A 37 2.07 -8.10 -1.25
N VAL A 38 1.50 -6.92 -1.53
CA VAL A 38 0.49 -6.72 -2.59
C VAL A 38 1.06 -7.03 -3.97
N TYR A 39 2.31 -6.65 -4.24
CA TYR A 39 3.01 -6.97 -5.48
C TYR A 39 3.10 -8.48 -5.73
N TRP A 40 3.50 -9.25 -4.70
CA TRP A 40 3.56 -10.71 -4.81
C TRP A 40 2.19 -11.32 -5.04
N LEU A 41 1.14 -10.81 -4.38
CA LEU A 41 -0.23 -11.28 -4.55
C LEU A 41 -0.77 -10.98 -5.96
N LEU A 42 -0.54 -9.77 -6.48
CA LEU A 42 -0.87 -9.39 -7.86
C LEU A 42 -0.13 -10.26 -8.87
N LEU A 43 1.15 -10.55 -8.65
CA LEU A 43 1.91 -11.41 -9.55
C LEU A 43 1.34 -12.83 -9.56
N VAL A 44 1.02 -13.40 -8.40
CA VAL A 44 0.36 -14.72 -8.31
C VAL A 44 -0.99 -14.69 -9.03
N ALA A 45 -1.79 -13.64 -8.87
CA ALA A 45 -3.07 -13.49 -9.56
C ALA A 45 -2.91 -13.40 -11.09
N VAL A 46 -1.91 -12.68 -11.59
CA VAL A 46 -1.61 -12.58 -13.05
C VAL A 46 -1.14 -13.93 -13.60
N VAL A 47 -0.32 -14.66 -12.85
CA VAL A 47 0.14 -16.00 -13.25
C VAL A 47 -1.03 -16.98 -13.27
N VAL A 48 -1.87 -17.01 -12.24
CA VAL A 48 -3.03 -17.91 -12.16
C VAL A 48 -4.05 -17.58 -13.25
N SER A 49 -4.33 -16.30 -13.52
CA SER A 49 -5.24 -15.89 -14.59
C SER A 49 -4.70 -16.18 -15.99
N GLY A 50 -3.40 -15.99 -16.22
CA GLY A 50 -2.73 -16.36 -17.48
C GLY A 50 -2.79 -17.86 -17.74
N ILE A 51 -2.49 -18.68 -16.73
CA ILE A 51 -2.61 -20.14 -16.81
C ILE A 51 -4.08 -20.54 -17.05
N GLY A 52 -5.03 -19.95 -16.33
CA GLY A 52 -6.46 -20.22 -16.51
C GLY A 52 -6.95 -19.95 -17.95
N MET A 53 -6.50 -18.84 -18.55
CA MET A 53 -6.82 -18.51 -19.95
C MET A 53 -6.19 -19.48 -20.96
N MET A 54 -5.00 -20.02 -20.67
CA MET A 54 -4.36 -21.03 -21.51
C MET A 54 -5.11 -22.38 -21.50
N PHE A 55 -5.79 -22.71 -20.40
CA PHE A 55 -6.59 -23.94 -20.30
C PHE A 55 -8.04 -23.77 -20.78
N SER A 56 -8.56 -22.56 -20.94
CA SER A 56 -9.98 -22.33 -21.25
C SER A 56 -10.32 -22.20 -22.74
N GLY A 57 -9.34 -22.10 -23.63
CA GLY A 57 -9.60 -21.94 -25.06
C GLY A 57 -8.43 -22.37 -25.92
N GLY A 58 -8.71 -22.76 -27.16
CA GLY A 58 -7.70 -23.29 -28.10
C GLY A 58 -6.60 -22.30 -28.48
N PHE A 59 -5.93 -22.55 -29.61
CA PHE A 59 -4.69 -21.85 -30.00
C PHE A 59 -4.71 -20.31 -29.93
N GLY A 60 -5.87 -19.67 -30.19
CA GLY A 60 -6.04 -18.22 -30.07
C GLY A 60 -6.06 -17.70 -28.63
N SER A 61 -6.64 -18.45 -27.68
CA SER A 61 -6.65 -18.09 -26.27
C SER A 61 -5.29 -18.30 -25.61
N PHE A 62 -4.49 -19.23 -26.13
CA PHE A 62 -3.11 -19.43 -25.68
C PHE A 62 -2.22 -18.20 -25.99
N LEU A 63 -2.33 -17.66 -27.21
CA LEU A 63 -1.60 -16.46 -27.62
C LEU A 63 -2.04 -15.22 -26.82
N MET A 64 -3.34 -15.06 -26.61
CA MET A 64 -3.88 -14.02 -25.74
C MET A 64 -3.42 -14.19 -24.30
N GLY A 65 -3.44 -15.41 -23.75
CA GLY A 65 -2.98 -15.70 -22.39
C GLY A 65 -1.52 -15.30 -22.16
N ILE A 66 -0.62 -15.59 -23.10
CA ILE A 66 0.79 -15.13 -23.04
C ILE A 66 0.86 -13.60 -23.04
N PHE A 67 0.11 -12.95 -23.93
CA PHE A 67 0.11 -11.50 -24.04
C PHE A 67 -0.43 -10.83 -22.78
N THR A 68 -1.53 -11.34 -22.21
CA THR A 68 -2.13 -10.85 -20.98
C THR A 68 -1.23 -11.09 -19.77
N MET A 69 -0.50 -12.20 -19.72
CA MET A 69 0.42 -12.50 -18.63
C MET A 69 1.65 -11.59 -18.67
N LEU A 70 2.20 -11.31 -19.87
CA LEU A 70 3.29 -10.34 -20.06
C LEU A 70 2.84 -8.91 -19.77
N ALA A 71 1.74 -8.46 -20.38
CA ALA A 71 1.20 -7.12 -20.18
C ALA A 71 0.75 -6.90 -18.73
N GLY A 72 0.15 -7.91 -18.09
CA GLY A 72 -0.27 -7.88 -16.69
C GLY A 72 0.92 -7.84 -15.73
N ALA A 73 1.97 -8.62 -15.98
CA ALA A 73 3.17 -8.61 -15.15
C ALA A 73 3.93 -7.29 -15.24
N VAL A 74 4.10 -6.76 -16.46
CA VAL A 74 4.76 -5.45 -16.70
C VAL A 74 3.92 -4.31 -16.15
N GLY A 75 2.60 -4.33 -16.39
CA GLY A 75 1.67 -3.34 -15.85
C GLY A 75 1.64 -3.33 -14.32
N ALA A 76 1.61 -4.51 -13.69
CA ALA A 76 1.67 -4.63 -12.23
C ALA A 76 2.99 -4.09 -11.66
N ARG A 77 4.12 -4.32 -12.34
CA ARG A 77 5.43 -3.75 -11.94
C ARG A 77 5.42 -2.23 -11.98
N ILE A 78 5.00 -1.65 -13.10
CA ILE A 78 4.94 -0.20 -13.30
C ILE A 78 4.00 0.45 -12.29
N TRP A 79 2.80 -0.13 -12.10
CA TRP A 79 1.81 0.38 -11.15
C TRP A 79 2.31 0.30 -9.70
N CYS A 80 2.92 -0.82 -9.30
CA CYS A 80 3.50 -0.96 -7.96
C CYS A 80 4.65 0.01 -7.70
N GLU A 81 5.55 0.23 -8.67
CA GLU A 81 6.65 1.19 -8.53
C GLU A 81 6.14 2.63 -8.40
N LEU A 82 5.15 3.03 -9.21
CA LEU A 82 4.50 4.34 -9.13
C LEU A 82 3.82 4.58 -7.78
N LEU A 83 3.16 3.56 -7.21
CA LEU A 83 2.57 3.65 -5.87
C LEU A 83 3.63 3.92 -4.80
N ILE A 84 4.75 3.17 -4.81
CA ILE A 84 5.85 3.36 -3.85
C ILE A 84 6.42 4.77 -3.97
N VAL A 85 6.64 5.26 -5.19
CA VAL A 85 7.16 6.60 -5.45
C VAL A 85 6.22 7.68 -4.92
N LEU A 86 4.91 7.55 -5.14
CA LEU A 86 3.91 8.51 -4.67
C LEU A 86 3.85 8.57 -3.13
N PHE A 87 3.89 7.41 -2.45
CA PHE A 87 3.97 7.37 -0.98
C PHE A 87 5.25 8.02 -0.44
N LYS A 88 6.39 7.82 -1.13
CA LYS A 88 7.66 8.48 -0.80
C LYS A 88 7.57 10.01 -0.90
N ILE A 89 6.85 10.53 -1.88
CA ILE A 89 6.64 11.98 -2.04
C ILE A 89 5.75 12.52 -0.92
N ASN A 90 4.67 11.80 -0.57
CA ASN A 90 3.77 12.18 0.51
C ASN A 90 4.49 12.22 1.88
N GLU A 91 5.36 11.25 2.17
CA GLU A 91 6.22 11.27 3.36
C GLU A 91 7.20 12.46 3.37
N ASN A 92 7.78 12.80 2.21
CA ASN A 92 8.68 13.95 2.10
C ASN A 92 7.95 15.28 2.33
N MET A 93 6.72 15.44 1.82
CA MET A 93 5.90 16.62 2.08
C MET A 93 5.55 16.78 3.56
N LYS A 94 5.23 15.69 4.27
CA LYS A 94 5.03 15.71 5.72
C LYS A 94 6.28 16.16 6.47
N LYS A 95 7.48 15.74 6.05
CA LYS A 95 8.75 16.16 6.68
C LYS A 95 9.11 17.64 6.46
N VAL A 96 8.59 18.27 5.41
CA VAL A 96 8.84 19.70 5.11
C VAL A 96 7.84 20.60 5.81
N ALA A 97 6.62 20.11 6.10
CA ALA A 97 5.60 20.88 6.84
C ALA A 97 5.86 20.96 8.36
N ASP A 98 6.67 20.06 8.92
CA ASP A 98 7.00 20.00 10.36
C ASP A 98 8.26 20.82 10.73
N LYS A 99 8.70 21.71 9.84
CA LYS A 99 9.76 22.72 10.06
C LYS A 99 9.20 24.11 9.89
#